data_AF-A0A957NEE7-F1
#
_entry.id   AF-A0A957NEE7-F1
#
_cell.length_a   1.000
_cell.length_b   1.000
_cell.length_c   1.000
_cell.angle_alpha   90.00
_cell.angle_beta   90.00
_cell.angle_gamma   90.00
#
_symmetry.space_group_name_H-M   'P 1'
#
loop_
_entity.id
_entity.type
_entity.pdbx_description
1 polymer ?
#
loop_
_entity_poly.entity_id
_entity_poly.type
_entity_poly.pdbx_seq_one_letter_code
_entity_poly.pdbx_strand_id
1 'polypeptide(L)'
;MSHKTVIALLITALAWALLRFAAVDGPRFILASASPNAIVADLVAELGGLPKQPLDLDRVEPRTATLYDVESWQIIRSTVRCSDSPWRTLTDDDPTYGHTIDIHVAYTDGASAVLRWESWRYGRALGPVVLGAGDGPRGTLRMVGES
;
A
#
# COMPACT_ATOMS: atom_id res chain seq x y z
N MET A 1 44.27 -18.10 -7.63
CA MET A 1 42.88 -18.38 -7.21
C MET A 1 42.11 -18.85 -8.44
N SER A 2 41.41 -19.99 -8.37
CA SER A 2 40.74 -20.57 -9.55
C SER A 2 39.51 -19.76 -9.94
N HIS A 3 39.22 -19.66 -11.23
CA HIS A 3 38.01 -19.01 -11.75
C HIS A 3 36.73 -19.60 -11.13
N LYS A 4 36.72 -20.90 -10.81
CA LYS A 4 35.61 -21.57 -10.13
C LYS A 4 35.39 -21.05 -8.70
N THR A 5 36.48 -20.72 -8.00
CA THR A 5 36.44 -20.18 -6.63
C THR A 5 35.88 -18.76 -6.62
N VAL A 6 36.22 -17.94 -7.62
CA VAL A 6 35.68 -16.58 -7.77
C VAL A 6 34.17 -16.60 -8.03
N ILE A 7 33.71 -17.48 -8.93
CA ILE A 7 32.28 -17.63 -9.24
C ILE A 7 31.50 -18.10 -8.01
N ALA A 8 31.99 -19.10 -7.29
CA ALA A 8 31.33 -19.60 -6.09
C ALA A 8 31.19 -18.52 -5.00
N LEU A 9 32.23 -17.71 -4.80
CA LEU A 9 32.18 -16.59 -3.85
C LEU A 9 31.19 -15.50 -4.28
N LEU A 10 31.12 -15.17 -5.58
CA LEU A 10 30.15 -14.20 -6.09
C LEU A 10 28.69 -14.68 -5.92
N ILE A 11 28.43 -15.94 -6.23
CA ILE A 11 27.08 -16.54 -6.02
C ILE A 11 26.73 -16.53 -4.53
N THR A 12 27.67 -16.88 -3.67
CA THR A 12 27.45 -16.92 -2.21
C THR A 12 27.21 -15.51 -1.65
N ALA A 13 27.98 -14.53 -2.09
CA ALA A 13 27.82 -13.13 -1.70
C ALA A 13 26.48 -12.55 -2.20
N LEU A 14 26.07 -12.88 -3.44
CA LEU A 14 24.78 -12.48 -4.00
C LEU A 14 23.62 -13.14 -3.23
N ALA A 15 23.72 -14.44 -2.93
CA ALA A 15 22.73 -15.14 -2.13
C ALA A 15 22.63 -14.54 -0.73
N TRP A 16 23.75 -14.21 -0.08
CA TRP A 16 23.77 -13.54 1.23
C TRP A 16 23.19 -12.12 1.19
N ALA A 17 23.49 -11.35 0.14
CA ALA A 17 22.94 -10.01 -0.04
C ALA A 17 21.41 -10.07 -0.23
N LEU A 18 20.93 -11.01 -1.04
CA LEU A 18 19.50 -11.26 -1.23
C LEU A 18 18.83 -11.75 0.06
N LEU A 19 19.47 -12.64 0.83
CA LEU A 19 18.96 -13.13 2.11
C LEU A 19 18.85 -12.00 3.15
N ARG A 20 19.88 -11.14 3.22
CA ARG A 20 19.89 -9.96 4.10
C ARG A 20 18.82 -8.96 3.70
N PHE A 21 18.62 -8.75 2.40
CA PHE A 21 17.59 -7.84 1.89
C PHE A 21 16.18 -8.38 2.17
N ALA A 22 15.98 -9.69 2.04
CA ALA A 22 14.72 -10.35 2.37
C ALA A 22 14.46 -10.40 3.89
N ALA A 23 15.50 -10.45 4.72
CA ALA A 23 15.38 -10.52 6.19
C ALA A 23 15.21 -9.17 6.88
N VAL A 24 15.43 -8.07 6.17
CA VAL A 24 15.10 -6.73 6.67
C VAL A 24 13.61 -6.52 6.38
N ASP A 25 12.82 -6.09 7.37
CA ASP A 25 11.47 -5.53 7.19
C ASP A 25 11.55 -4.19 6.42
N GLY A 26 12.15 -4.25 5.25
CA GLY A 26 12.36 -3.14 4.35
C GLY A 26 11.09 -2.83 3.57
N PRO A 27 11.00 -1.64 2.97
CA PRO A 27 9.89 -1.30 2.09
C PRO A 27 9.83 -2.33 0.95
N ARG A 28 8.70 -3.05 0.85
CA ARG A 28 8.41 -3.94 -0.28
C ARG A 28 7.88 -3.10 -1.44
N PHE A 29 8.30 -3.44 -2.65
CA PHE A 29 7.83 -2.77 -3.87
C PHE A 29 6.60 -3.51 -4.39
N ILE A 30 5.48 -2.80 -4.58
CA ILE A 30 4.35 -3.40 -5.31
C ILE A 30 4.58 -3.17 -6.80
N LEU A 31 4.59 -4.25 -7.57
CA LEU A 31 4.13 -4.20 -8.95
C LEU A 31 2.60 -4.32 -8.93
N ALA A 32 1.95 -3.20 -8.59
CA ALA A 32 0.50 -3.09 -8.70
C ALA A 32 0.15 -2.95 -10.18
N SER A 33 -0.92 -3.59 -10.64
CA SER A 33 -1.47 -3.35 -11.98
C SER A 33 -1.98 -1.90 -12.14
N ALA A 34 -2.30 -1.22 -11.03
CA ALA A 34 -2.79 0.15 -11.00
C ALA A 34 -1.83 1.09 -10.23
N SER A 35 -1.63 2.31 -10.75
CA SER A 35 -0.87 3.34 -10.04
C SER A 35 -1.61 3.80 -8.77
N PRO A 36 -0.92 4.20 -7.69
CA PRO A 36 -1.57 4.71 -6.49
C PRO A 36 -2.58 5.84 -6.75
N ASN A 37 -2.29 6.70 -7.73
CA ASN A 37 -3.21 7.77 -8.14
C ASN A 37 -4.52 7.24 -8.75
N ALA A 38 -4.44 6.18 -9.56
CA ALA A 38 -5.63 5.54 -10.13
C ALA A 38 -6.50 4.94 -9.02
N ILE A 39 -5.88 4.28 -8.04
CA ILE A 39 -6.61 3.69 -6.91
C ILE A 39 -7.34 4.79 -6.09
N VAL A 40 -6.69 5.93 -5.84
CA VAL A 40 -7.35 7.06 -5.15
C VAL A 40 -8.45 7.68 -6.00
N ALA A 41 -8.24 7.81 -7.31
CA ALA A 41 -9.27 8.32 -8.23
C ALA A 41 -10.53 7.43 -8.21
N ASP A 42 -10.34 6.11 -8.26
CA ASP A 42 -11.43 5.13 -8.19
C ASP A 42 -12.18 5.22 -6.86
N LEU A 43 -11.45 5.37 -5.74
CA LEU A 43 -12.04 5.56 -4.41
C LEU A 43 -12.90 6.84 -4.35
N VAL A 44 -12.40 7.97 -4.86
CA VAL A 44 -13.14 9.24 -4.88
C VAL A 44 -14.38 9.13 -5.77
N ALA A 45 -14.25 8.52 -6.95
CA ALA A 45 -15.35 8.32 -7.88
C ALA A 45 -16.44 7.40 -7.31
N GLU A 46 -16.04 6.36 -6.59
CA GLU A 46 -16.96 5.43 -5.95
C GLU A 46 -17.74 6.06 -4.80
N LEU A 47 -17.05 6.82 -3.94
CA LEU A 47 -17.67 7.46 -2.79
C LEU A 47 -18.45 8.72 -3.18
N GLY A 48 -18.09 9.37 -4.29
CA GLY A 48 -18.65 10.67 -4.68
C GLY A 48 -18.13 11.82 -3.82
N GLY A 49 -16.95 11.68 -3.22
CA GLY A 49 -16.34 12.66 -2.31
C GLY A 49 -15.45 11.99 -1.26
N LEU A 50 -14.90 12.79 -0.35
CA LEU A 50 -14.08 12.29 0.77
C LEU A 50 -14.58 12.83 2.11
N PRO A 51 -14.45 12.05 3.20
CA PRO A 51 -14.92 12.46 4.51
C PRO A 51 -13.92 13.39 5.20
N LYS A 52 -14.45 14.35 5.97
CA LYS A 52 -13.65 15.14 6.93
C LYS A 52 -13.57 14.48 8.32
N GLN A 53 -14.22 13.35 8.51
CA GLN A 53 -14.22 12.57 9.75
C GLN A 53 -13.73 11.15 9.48
N PRO A 54 -13.30 10.40 10.51
CA PRO A 54 -12.96 9.00 10.35
C PRO A 54 -14.13 8.19 9.76
N LEU A 55 -13.84 7.39 8.74
CA LEU A 55 -14.79 6.54 8.05
C LEU A 55 -14.23 5.13 7.91
N ASP A 56 -14.95 4.17 8.46
CA ASP A 56 -14.68 2.75 8.26
C ASP A 56 -15.49 2.26 7.05
N LEU A 57 -14.81 2.04 5.93
CA LEU A 57 -15.40 1.66 4.66
C LEU A 57 -15.94 0.22 4.66
N ASP A 58 -15.55 -0.60 5.64
CA ASP A 58 -16.05 -1.98 5.78
C ASP A 58 -17.32 -2.06 6.64
N ARG A 59 -17.58 -1.06 7.49
CA ARG A 59 -18.70 -1.06 8.44
C ARG A 59 -19.82 -0.09 8.11
N VAL A 60 -19.49 1.01 7.43
CA VAL A 60 -20.43 2.09 7.17
C VAL A 60 -20.86 2.00 5.72
N GLU A 61 -22.17 1.87 5.47
CA GLU A 61 -22.68 2.12 4.12
C GLU A 61 -22.26 3.53 3.72
N PRO A 62 -21.49 3.73 2.63
CA PRO A 62 -20.96 5.04 2.24
C PRO A 62 -22.00 6.16 2.22
N ARG A 63 -23.27 5.80 2.00
CA ARG A 63 -24.44 6.69 1.98
C ARG A 63 -24.80 7.33 3.33
N THR A 64 -24.28 6.82 4.44
CA THR A 64 -24.55 7.35 5.79
C THR A 64 -23.47 8.30 6.29
N ALA A 65 -22.30 8.32 5.64
CA ALA A 65 -21.23 9.26 5.96
C ALA A 65 -21.46 10.60 5.24
N THR A 66 -21.12 11.71 5.91
CA THR A 66 -21.07 13.01 5.24
C THR A 66 -19.78 13.09 4.43
N LEU A 67 -19.94 13.12 3.11
CA LEU A 67 -18.85 13.24 2.14
C LEU A 67 -18.85 14.66 1.55
N TYR A 68 -17.66 15.14 1.22
CA TYR A 68 -17.44 16.47 0.68
C TYR A 68 -16.78 16.36 -0.68
N ASP A 69 -17.20 17.23 -1.60
CA ASP A 69 -16.64 17.29 -2.94
C ASP A 69 -15.15 17.65 -2.89
N VAL A 70 -14.37 16.93 -3.68
CA VAL A 70 -12.92 17.08 -3.77
C VAL A 70 -12.60 17.87 -5.04
N GLU A 71 -11.89 18.98 -4.89
CA GLU A 71 -11.37 19.75 -6.01
C GLU A 71 -10.11 19.11 -6.57
N SER A 72 -9.18 18.74 -5.70
CA SER A 72 -7.94 18.06 -6.08
C SER A 72 -7.37 17.21 -4.95
N TRP A 73 -6.51 16.25 -5.30
CA TRP A 73 -5.77 15.44 -4.34
C TRP A 73 -4.34 15.18 -4.80
N GLN A 74 -3.47 14.93 -3.82
CA GLN A 74 -2.09 14.55 -4.06
C GLN A 74 -1.65 13.48 -3.07
N ILE A 75 -1.03 12.41 -3.56
CA ILE A 75 -0.42 11.39 -2.70
C ILE A 75 0.87 11.94 -2.12
N ILE A 76 0.93 12.04 -0.80
CA ILE A 76 2.13 12.44 -0.05
C ILE A 76 3.02 11.21 0.17
N ARG A 77 2.41 10.10 0.56
CA ARG A 77 3.11 8.88 0.94
C ARG A 77 2.27 7.66 0.59
N SER A 78 2.91 6.61 0.08
CA SER A 78 2.30 5.31 -0.12
C SER A 78 3.25 4.25 0.42
N THR A 79 2.80 3.46 1.39
CA THR A 79 3.59 2.40 2.01
C THR A 79 2.80 1.12 2.11
N VAL A 80 3.50 0.01 1.93
CA VAL A 80 2.88 -1.31 1.91
C VAL A 80 3.62 -2.17 2.90
N ARG A 81 2.86 -2.80 3.79
CA ARG A 81 3.39 -3.64 4.85
C ARG A 81 2.77 -5.01 4.72
N CYS A 82 3.60 -6.03 4.74
CA CYS A 82 3.16 -7.38 4.96
C CYS A 82 3.28 -7.66 6.46
N SER A 83 2.21 -8.11 7.11
CA SER A 83 2.25 -8.53 8.51
C SER A 83 2.94 -9.88 8.70
N ASP A 84 3.09 -10.64 7.63
CA ASP A 84 3.71 -11.96 7.65
C ASP A 84 5.23 -11.90 7.45
N SER A 85 5.90 -12.85 8.10
CA SER A 85 7.34 -13.00 7.95
C SER A 85 7.72 -13.28 6.48
N PRO A 86 8.90 -12.85 6.02
CA PRO A 86 9.36 -13.07 4.65
C PRO A 86 9.28 -14.54 4.23
N TRP A 87 9.62 -15.46 5.15
CA TRP A 87 9.55 -16.91 4.92
C TRP A 87 8.11 -17.40 4.73
N ARG A 88 7.18 -16.92 5.56
CA ARG A 88 5.77 -17.29 5.43
C ARG A 88 5.19 -16.79 4.11
N THR A 89 5.57 -15.59 3.68
CA THR A 89 5.10 -15.04 2.39
C THR A 89 5.62 -15.76 1.15
N LEU A 90 6.68 -16.57 1.27
CA LEU A 90 7.19 -17.40 0.18
C LEU A 90 6.46 -18.75 0.08
N THR A 91 5.86 -19.21 1.18
CA THR A 91 5.15 -20.50 1.27
C THR A 91 3.64 -20.35 1.30
N ASP A 92 3.15 -19.16 1.59
CA ASP A 92 1.74 -18.79 1.56
C ASP A 92 1.37 -18.34 0.15
N ASP A 93 0.35 -18.96 -0.43
CA ASP A 93 -0.14 -18.65 -1.77
C ASP A 93 -1.02 -17.39 -1.80
N ASP A 94 -1.52 -16.92 -0.65
CA ASP A 94 -2.45 -15.78 -0.51
C ASP A 94 -2.07 -14.79 0.62
N PRO A 95 -0.84 -14.26 0.67
CA PRO A 95 -0.46 -13.28 1.68
C PRO A 95 -1.33 -12.01 1.65
N THR A 96 -1.71 -11.53 2.84
CA THR A 96 -2.45 -10.28 3.01
C THR A 96 -1.49 -9.13 3.27
N TYR A 97 -1.69 -8.01 2.57
CA TYR A 97 -0.85 -6.82 2.68
C TYR A 97 -1.68 -5.62 3.14
N GLY A 98 -1.19 -4.89 4.14
CA GLY A 98 -1.71 -3.57 4.47
C GLY A 98 -1.11 -2.52 3.54
N HIS A 99 -1.97 -1.73 2.90
CA HIS A 99 -1.59 -0.58 2.09
C HIS A 99 -2.04 0.69 2.79
N THR A 100 -1.09 1.55 3.12
CA THR A 100 -1.32 2.86 3.73
C THR A 100 -0.96 3.96 2.74
N ILE A 101 -1.92 4.83 2.42
CA ILE A 101 -1.75 5.99 1.56
C ILE A 101 -2.10 7.26 2.34
N ASP A 102 -1.17 8.21 2.40
CA ASP A 102 -1.41 9.56 2.91
C ASP A 102 -1.70 10.47 1.72
N ILE A 103 -2.85 11.13 1.75
CA ILE A 103 -3.43 11.91 0.66
C ILE A 103 -3.67 13.33 1.18
N HIS A 104 -3.04 14.33 0.57
CA HIS A 104 -3.44 15.71 0.73
C HIS A 104 -4.68 15.96 -0.15
N VAL A 105 -5.74 16.46 0.44
CA VAL A 105 -7.04 16.69 -0.21
C VAL A 105 -7.38 18.16 -0.11
N ALA A 106 -7.72 18.78 -1.24
CA ALA A 106 -8.35 20.10 -1.30
C ALA A 106 -9.83 19.93 -1.62
N TYR A 107 -10.70 20.45 -0.75
CA TYR A 107 -12.14 20.40 -0.89
C TYR A 107 -12.66 21.62 -1.63
N THR A 108 -13.82 21.49 -2.29
CA THR A 108 -14.44 22.60 -3.04
C THR A 108 -14.91 23.75 -2.14
N ASP A 109 -15.08 23.51 -0.84
CA ASP A 109 -15.40 24.55 0.15
C ASP A 109 -14.18 25.33 0.65
N GLY A 110 -13.00 25.10 0.05
CA GLY A 110 -11.74 25.77 0.37
C GLY A 110 -10.99 25.15 1.56
N ALA A 111 -11.53 24.12 2.20
CA ALA A 111 -10.81 23.40 3.23
C ALA A 111 -9.72 22.48 2.65
N SER A 112 -8.69 22.20 3.43
CA SER A 112 -7.64 21.22 3.12
C SER A 112 -7.42 20.25 4.27
N ALA A 113 -7.09 18.99 3.95
CA ALA A 113 -6.78 17.99 4.96
C ALA A 113 -5.78 16.96 4.44
N VAL A 114 -5.08 16.30 5.37
CA VAL A 114 -4.34 15.08 5.08
C VAL A 114 -5.15 13.88 5.58
N LEU A 115 -5.58 13.05 4.64
CA LEU A 115 -6.26 11.80 4.93
C LEU A 115 -5.27 10.64 4.83
N ARG A 116 -5.33 9.71 5.79
CA ARG A 116 -4.71 8.41 5.71
C ARG A 116 -5.77 7.38 5.35
N TRP A 117 -5.56 6.72 4.23
CA TRP A 117 -6.30 5.55 3.82
C TRP A 117 -5.50 4.28 4.14
N GLU A 118 -6.08 3.38 4.90
CA GLU A 118 -5.54 2.05 5.17
C GLU A 118 -6.48 1.02 4.56
N SER A 119 -5.99 0.25 3.59
CA SER A 119 -6.72 -0.87 2.99
C SER A 119 -5.90 -2.16 3.09
N TRP A 120 -6.56 -3.29 2.91
CA TRP A 120 -5.87 -4.56 2.75
C TRP A 120 -5.94 -4.98 1.28
N ARG A 121 -4.86 -5.57 0.78
CA ARG A 121 -4.77 -6.11 -0.59
C ARG A 121 -4.33 -7.57 -0.51
N TYR A 122 -4.84 -8.35 -1.44
CA TYR A 122 -4.41 -9.73 -1.65
C TYR A 122 -3.44 -9.80 -2.82
N GLY A 123 -2.42 -10.64 -2.71
CA GLY A 123 -1.40 -10.74 -3.73
C GLY A 123 -0.46 -11.91 -3.50
N ARG A 124 0.56 -12.02 -4.34
CA ARG A 124 1.66 -12.98 -4.18
C ARG A 124 2.97 -12.23 -3.98
N ALA A 125 3.75 -12.62 -2.97
CA ALA A 125 5.10 -12.11 -2.79
C ALA A 125 6.09 -12.96 -3.59
N LEU A 126 6.89 -12.29 -4.41
CA LEU A 126 8.10 -12.85 -5.02
C LEU A 126 9.30 -12.10 -4.44
N GLY A 127 9.73 -12.51 -3.25
CA GLY A 127 10.80 -11.83 -2.51
C GLY A 127 10.40 -10.39 -2.10
N PRO A 128 11.15 -9.35 -2.50
CA PRO A 128 10.82 -7.96 -2.15
C PRO A 128 9.69 -7.36 -3.00
N VAL A 129 9.22 -8.10 -4.01
CA VAL A 129 8.17 -7.66 -4.93
C VAL A 129 6.84 -8.30 -4.55
N VAL A 130 5.78 -7.51 -4.51
CA VAL A 130 4.41 -8.00 -4.36
C VAL A 130 3.66 -7.81 -5.67
N LEU A 131 3.06 -8.90 -6.17
CA LEU A 131 2.13 -8.89 -7.29
C LEU A 131 0.71 -8.81 -6.72
N GLY A 132 0.01 -7.70 -6.97
CA GLY A 132 -1.40 -7.57 -6.55
C GLY A 132 -2.28 -8.54 -7.32
N ALA A 133 -3.08 -9.34 -6.61
CA ALA A 133 -4.02 -10.31 -7.18
C ALA A 133 -5.49 -9.92 -6.95
N GLY A 134 -5.75 -8.99 -6.03
CA GLY A 134 -7.08 -8.46 -5.79
C GLY A 134 -7.14 -7.45 -4.66
N ASP A 135 -8.32 -6.85 -4.52
CA ASP A 135 -8.60 -5.82 -3.53
C ASP A 135 -9.18 -6.50 -2.30
N GLY A 136 -8.52 -6.30 -1.15
CA GLY A 136 -9.05 -6.75 0.13
C GLY A 136 -10.03 -5.75 0.71
N PRO A 137 -10.40 -5.92 1.99
CA PRO A 137 -11.30 -5.00 2.68
C PRO A 137 -10.87 -3.53 2.47
N ARG A 138 -11.87 -2.69 2.23
CA ARG A 138 -11.70 -1.28 1.81
C ARG A 138 -11.05 -0.46 2.91
N GLY A 139 -11.17 -0.94 4.14
CA GLY A 139 -10.49 -0.46 5.32
C GLY A 139 -10.92 0.92 5.77
N THR A 140 -10.00 1.76 6.21
CA THR A 140 -10.35 2.97 6.96
C THR A 140 -9.75 4.23 6.36
N LEU A 141 -10.55 5.28 6.28
CA LEU A 141 -10.14 6.66 6.00
C LEU A 141 -10.14 7.44 7.31
N ARG A 142 -9.06 8.17 7.59
CA ARG A 142 -8.99 9.04 8.77
C ARG A 142 -8.16 10.28 8.49
N MET A 143 -8.56 11.39 9.08
CA MET A 143 -7.74 12.60 9.06
C MET A 143 -6.52 12.41 9.97
N VAL A 144 -5.34 12.75 9.47
CA VAL A 144 -4.07 12.68 10.22
C VAL A 144 -3.39 14.04 10.34
N GLY A 145 -3.95 15.08 9.71
CA GLY A 145 -3.52 16.46 9.86
C GLY A 145 -4.43 17.43 9.10
N GLU A 146 -4.38 18.69 9.51
CA GLU A 146 -4.98 19.84 8.81
C GLU A 146 -3.83 20.65 8.19
N SER A 147 -4.09 21.29 7.05
CA SER A 147 -3.13 22.18 6.36
C SER A 147 -3.60 23.61 6.42
#